data_AF-A8U600-F1
#
_entry.id   AF-A8U600-F1
#
_cell.length_a   1.000
_cell.length_b   1.000
_cell.length_c   1.000
_cell.angle_alpha   90.00
_cell.angle_beta   90.00
_cell.angle_gamma   90.00
#
_symmetry.space_group_name_H-M   'P 1'
#
loop_
_entity.id
_entity.type
_entity.pdbx_description
1 polymer ?
#
loop_
_entity_poly.entity_id
_entity_poly.type
_entity_poly.pdbx_seq_one_letter_code
_entity_poly.pdbx_strand_id
1 'polypeptide(L)'
;MAKQATALDTLMQFKNVLMEEQQALIKNDSAKVKAIVEKKQAFLAVLPTLSTEGLEKSDLSQVVEDIKNLQQTNLTLTQQAINYQEMVMEAITKGVNKGGSTYSKQGDFSATQQANIIDQSL
;
A
#
# COMPACT_ATOMS: atom_id res chain seq x y z
N MET A 1 -31.31 -19.53 14.68
CA MET A 1 -31.79 -18.73 13.54
C MET A 1 -30.64 -17.88 13.05
N ALA A 2 -30.01 -18.26 11.94
CA ALA A 2 -28.89 -17.50 11.38
C ALA A 2 -29.46 -16.22 10.78
N LYS A 3 -29.13 -15.08 11.40
CA LYS A 3 -29.49 -13.74 10.91
C LYS A 3 -28.88 -13.63 9.51
N GLN A 4 -29.69 -13.68 8.46
CA GLN A 4 -29.20 -13.43 7.10
C GLN A 4 -28.61 -12.02 7.12
N ALA A 5 -27.29 -11.91 6.97
CA ALA A 5 -26.64 -10.62 6.86
C ALA A 5 -27.18 -9.96 5.60
N THR A 6 -27.75 -8.76 5.73
CA THR A 6 -28.30 -8.06 4.57
C THR A 6 -27.16 -7.63 3.65
N ALA A 7 -27.43 -7.41 2.36
CA ALA A 7 -26.43 -6.91 1.43
C ALA A 7 -25.77 -5.61 1.93
N LEU A 8 -26.56 -4.75 2.57
CA LEU A 8 -26.07 -3.51 3.18
C LEU A 8 -25.05 -3.77 4.30
N ASP A 9 -25.32 -4.72 5.20
CA ASP A 9 -24.39 -5.08 6.27
C ASP A 9 -23.05 -5.56 5.73
N THR A 10 -23.08 -6.39 4.68
CA THR A 10 -21.87 -6.92 4.05
C THR A 10 -21.06 -5.81 3.38
N LEU A 11 -21.73 -4.88 2.69
CA LEU A 11 -21.08 -3.73 2.07
C LEU A 11 -20.49 -2.77 3.11
N MET A 12 -21.18 -2.53 4.23
CA MET A 12 -20.65 -1.73 5.34
C MET A 12 -19.41 -2.38 5.97
N GLN A 13 -19.41 -3.70 6.15
CA GLN A 13 -18.23 -4.43 6.62
C GLN A 13 -17.07 -4.31 5.62
N PHE A 14 -17.35 -4.44 4.32
CA PHE A 14 -16.33 -4.27 3.29
C PHE A 14 -15.76 -2.84 3.28
N LYS A 15 -16.61 -1.82 3.40
CA LYS A 15 -16.19 -0.42 3.56
C LYS A 15 -15.23 -0.26 4.74
N ASN A 16 -15.52 -0.85 5.90
CA ASN A 16 -14.64 -0.78 7.07
C ASN A 16 -13.28 -1.42 6.79
N VAL A 17 -13.24 -2.57 6.10
CA VAL A 17 -11.98 -3.20 5.69
C VAL A 17 -11.15 -2.27 4.77
N LEU A 18 -11.80 -1.54 3.87
CA LEU A 18 -11.11 -0.56 3.01
C LEU A 18 -10.61 0.66 3.78
N MET A 19 -11.33 1.11 4.81
CA MET A 19 -10.84 2.16 5.71
C MET A 19 -9.64 1.68 6.53
N GLU A 20 -9.65 0.43 7.00
CA GLU A 20 -8.48 -0.17 7.66
C GLU A 20 -7.27 -0.24 6.73
N GLU A 21 -7.49 -0.56 5.44
CA GLU A 21 -6.43 -0.57 4.42
C GLU A 21 -5.85 0.81 4.21
N GLN A 22 -6.70 1.83 4.07
CA GLN A 22 -6.26 3.22 3.94
C GLN A 22 -5.33 3.61 5.09
N GLN A 23 -5.72 3.29 6.33
CA GLN A 23 -4.92 3.59 7.52
C GLN A 23 -3.60 2.80 7.54
N ALA A 24 -3.61 1.54 7.11
CA ALA A 24 -2.40 0.72 7.02
C ALA A 24 -1.43 1.28 5.96
N LEU A 25 -1.95 1.70 4.80
CA LEU A 25 -1.17 2.32 3.72
C LEU A 25 -0.55 3.64 4.16
N ILE A 26 -1.32 4.52 4.83
CA ILE A 26 -0.79 5.79 5.39
C ILE A 26 0.34 5.53 6.37
N LYS A 27 0.23 4.47 7.18
CA LYS A 27 1.26 4.09 8.17
C LYS A 27 2.40 3.25 7.58
N ASN A 28 2.38 2.94 6.28
CA ASN A 28 3.31 2.03 5.62
C ASN A 28 3.41 0.65 6.29
N ASP A 29 2.32 0.17 6.91
CA ASP A 29 2.25 -1.12 7.58
C ASP A 29 1.99 -2.24 6.56
N SER A 30 3.06 -2.70 5.91
CA SER A 30 3.01 -3.69 4.83
C SER A 30 2.46 -5.05 5.28
N ALA A 31 2.72 -5.46 6.52
CA ALA A 31 2.18 -6.70 7.08
C ALA A 31 0.66 -6.64 7.20
N LYS A 32 0.13 -5.52 7.71
CA LYS A 32 -1.30 -5.30 7.81
C LYS A 32 -1.98 -5.16 6.45
N VAL A 33 -1.36 -4.45 5.50
CA VAL A 33 -1.87 -4.36 4.12
C VAL A 33 -2.02 -5.76 3.50
N LYS A 34 -1.02 -6.64 3.66
CA LYS A 34 -1.09 -8.02 3.16
C LYS A 34 -2.28 -8.79 3.76
N ALA A 35 -2.44 -8.75 5.08
CA ALA A 35 -3.56 -9.41 5.75
C ALA A 35 -4.93 -8.86 5.30
N ILE A 36 -5.01 -7.56 5.00
CA ILE A 36 -6.25 -6.94 4.50
C ILE A 36 -6.56 -7.39 3.07
N VAL A 37 -5.57 -7.54 2.20
CA VAL A 37 -5.77 -8.07 0.84
C VAL A 37 -6.41 -9.47 0.88
N GLU A 38 -5.97 -10.34 1.79
CA GLU A 38 -6.56 -11.67 1.98
C GLU A 38 -8.03 -11.57 2.44
N LYS A 39 -8.34 -10.67 3.38
CA LYS A 39 -9.73 -10.39 3.79
C LYS A 39 -10.58 -9.91 2.60
N LYS A 40 -10.06 -9.02 1.75
CA LYS A 40 -10.79 -8.51 0.57
C LYS A 40 -11.14 -9.63 -0.41
N GLN A 41 -10.26 -10.61 -0.60
CA GLN A 41 -10.54 -11.77 -1.45
C GLN A 41 -11.73 -12.59 -0.94
N ALA A 42 -11.86 -12.75 0.38
CA ALA A 42 -13.02 -13.42 0.96
C ALA A 42 -14.33 -12.68 0.67
N PHE A 43 -14.34 -11.34 0.71
CA PHE A 43 -15.51 -10.55 0.35
C PHE A 43 -15.88 -10.68 -1.13
N LEU A 44 -14.92 -10.76 -2.05
CA LEU A 44 -15.20 -10.94 -3.49
C LEU A 44 -16.00 -12.22 -3.80
N ALA A 45 -15.84 -13.27 -3.00
CA ALA A 45 -16.61 -14.50 -3.14
C ALA A 45 -18.08 -14.35 -2.67
N VAL A 46 -18.34 -13.40 -1.76
CA VAL A 46 -19.66 -13.19 -1.14
C VAL A 46 -20.46 -12.10 -1.87
N LEU A 47 -19.81 -11.12 -2.49
CA LEU A 47 -20.49 -10.03 -3.20
C LEU A 47 -21.52 -10.50 -4.26
N PRO A 48 -21.27 -11.55 -5.08
CA PRO A 48 -22.24 -12.00 -6.09
C PRO A 48 -23.47 -12.70 -5.51
N THR A 49 -23.41 -13.16 -4.26
CA THR A 49 -24.50 -13.91 -3.62
C THR A 49 -25.40 -13.02 -2.75
N LEU A 50 -25.14 -11.72 -2.74
CA LEU A 50 -25.91 -10.75 -1.96
C LEU A 50 -27.32 -10.58 -2.54
N SER A 51 -28.33 -10.79 -1.70
CA SER A 51 -29.72 -10.44 -2.01
C SER A 51 -30.00 -9.00 -1.64
N THR A 52 -30.58 -8.24 -2.58
CA THR A 52 -31.03 -6.86 -2.37
C THR A 52 -32.52 -6.78 -2.01
N GLU A 53 -33.16 -7.91 -1.70
CA GLU A 53 -34.58 -7.93 -1.32
C GLU A 53 -34.82 -7.09 -0.05
N GLY A 54 -35.75 -6.13 -0.15
CA GLY A 54 -36.14 -5.25 0.96
C GLY A 54 -35.20 -4.08 1.24
N LEU A 55 -34.22 -3.80 0.36
CA LEU A 55 -33.32 -2.64 0.49
C LEU A 55 -33.69 -1.53 -0.49
N GLU A 56 -33.69 -0.29 0.00
CA GLU A 56 -33.84 0.91 -0.82
C GLU A 56 -32.57 1.16 -1.64
N LYS A 57 -32.74 1.49 -2.92
CA LYS A 57 -31.62 1.75 -3.84
C LYS A 57 -30.74 2.91 -3.37
N SER A 58 -31.31 3.90 -2.68
CA SER A 58 -30.58 5.05 -2.14
C SER A 58 -29.48 4.63 -1.16
N ASP A 59 -29.80 3.70 -0.26
CA ASP A 59 -28.93 3.31 0.85
C ASP A 59 -27.74 2.50 0.34
N LEU A 60 -27.98 1.64 -0.66
CA LEU A 60 -26.93 0.90 -1.35
C LEU A 60 -26.04 1.81 -2.19
N SER A 61 -26.63 2.80 -2.86
CA SER A 61 -25.91 3.68 -3.79
C SER A 61 -24.86 4.53 -3.08
N GLN A 62 -25.17 5.05 -1.88
CA GLN A 62 -24.18 5.81 -1.10
C GLN A 62 -23.01 4.92 -0.65
N VAL A 63 -23.30 3.73 -0.12
CA VAL A 63 -22.25 2.82 0.37
C VAL A 63 -21.35 2.33 -0.77
N VAL A 64 -21.92 2.06 -1.95
CA VAL A 64 -21.16 1.65 -3.14
C VAL A 64 -20.24 2.78 -3.62
N GLU A 65 -20.72 4.03 -3.65
CA GLU A 65 -19.88 5.17 -4.03
C GLU A 65 -18.74 5.40 -3.02
N ASP A 66 -19.02 5.26 -1.72
CA ASP A 66 -17.99 5.34 -0.68
C ASP A 66 -16.93 4.25 -0.85
N ILE A 67 -17.34 3.00 -1.11
CA ILE A 67 -16.44 1.87 -1.38
C ILE A 67 -15.56 2.18 -2.59
N LYS A 68 -16.14 2.69 -3.68
CA LYS A 68 -15.41 3.05 -4.90
C LYS A 68 -14.36 4.13 -4.62
N ASN A 69 -14.74 5.18 -3.90
CA ASN A 69 -13.82 6.27 -3.53
C ASN A 69 -12.67 5.78 -2.63
N LEU A 70 -12.97 4.89 -1.68
CA LEU A 70 -11.95 4.28 -0.83
C LEU A 70 -10.98 3.40 -1.63
N GLN A 71 -11.49 2.57 -2.55
CA GLN A 71 -10.64 1.77 -3.43
C GLN A 71 -9.73 2.64 -4.30
N GLN A 72 -10.26 3.71 -4.87
CA GLN A 72 -9.47 4.67 -5.66
C GLN A 72 -8.37 5.32 -4.80
N THR A 73 -8.70 5.70 -3.56
CA THR A 73 -7.73 6.29 -2.64
C THR A 73 -6.63 5.30 -2.27
N ASN A 74 -6.98 4.06 -1.95
CA ASN A 74 -6.02 3.01 -1.61
C ASN A 74 -5.11 2.66 -2.79
N LEU A 75 -5.63 2.66 -4.02
CA LEU A 75 -4.84 2.51 -5.24
C LEU A 75 -3.82 3.65 -5.38
N THR A 76 -4.26 4.90 -5.21
CA THR A 76 -3.37 6.07 -5.28
C THR A 76 -2.26 6.00 -4.22
N LEU A 77 -2.60 5.68 -2.97
CA LEU A 77 -1.60 5.51 -1.89
C LEU A 77 -0.60 4.40 -2.22
N THR A 78 -1.07 3.28 -2.77
CA THR A 78 -0.20 2.17 -3.19
C THR A 78 0.76 2.61 -4.30
N GLN A 79 0.26 3.31 -5.32
CA GLN A 79 1.10 3.83 -6.41
C GLN A 79 2.14 4.83 -5.89
N GLN A 80 1.76 5.71 -4.97
CA GLN A 80 2.69 6.65 -4.34
C GLN A 80 3.81 5.93 -3.59
N ALA A 81 3.48 4.87 -2.83
CA ALA A 81 4.46 4.06 -2.13
C ALA A 81 5.45 3.38 -3.09
N ILE A 82 4.95 2.81 -4.19
CA ILE A 82 5.79 2.18 -5.24
C ILE A 82 6.71 3.22 -5.88
N ASN A 83 6.17 4.36 -6.31
CA ASN A 83 6.95 5.44 -6.93
C ASN A 83 8.06 5.94 -5.99
N TYR A 84 7.77 6.06 -4.68
CA TYR A 84 8.77 6.44 -3.70
C TYR A 84 9.90 5.42 -3.61
N GLN A 85 9.57 4.12 -3.56
CA GLN A 85 10.57 3.05 -3.56
C GLN A 85 11.45 3.08 -4.82
N GLU A 86 10.86 3.29 -5.99
CA GLU A 86 11.60 3.41 -7.26
C GLU A 86 12.57 4.61 -7.23
N MET A 87 12.11 5.78 -6.78
CA MET A 87 12.97 6.97 -6.65
C MET A 87 14.15 6.74 -5.69
N VAL A 88 13.92 6.03 -4.57
CA VAL A 88 14.99 5.68 -3.62
C VAL A 88 16.03 4.77 -4.29
N MET A 89 15.58 3.73 -5.01
CA MET A 89 16.49 2.82 -5.71
C MET A 89 17.28 3.51 -6.83
N GLU A 90 16.64 4.43 -7.56
CA GLU A 90 17.29 5.24 -8.58
C GLU A 90 18.37 6.14 -7.96
N ALA A 91 18.08 6.78 -6.83
CA ALA A 91 19.03 7.62 -6.11
C ALA A 91 20.25 6.83 -5.61
N ILE A 92 20.05 5.63 -5.04
CA ILE A 92 21.13 4.73 -4.62
C ILE A 92 22.00 4.36 -5.82
N THR A 93 21.38 3.93 -6.92
CA THR A 93 22.10 3.52 -8.14
C THR A 93 22.90 4.67 -8.74
N LYS A 94 22.33 5.88 -8.79
CA LYS A 94 23.02 7.10 -9.24
C LYS A 94 24.20 7.48 -8.33
N GLY A 95 24.05 7.33 -7.01
CA GLY A 95 25.11 7.60 -6.04
C GLY A 95 26.30 6.65 -6.19
N VAL A 96 26.02 5.35 -6.30
CA VAL A 96 27.04 4.30 -6.52
C VAL A 96 27.78 4.53 -7.84
N ASN A 97 27.06 4.84 -8.92
CA ASN A 97 27.68 5.07 -10.24
C ASN A 97 28.54 6.34 -10.32
N LYS A 98 28.27 7.35 -9.49
CA LYS A 98 29.10 8.57 -9.42
C LYS A 98 30.36 8.37 -8.57
N GLY A 99 30.34 7.48 -7.57
CA GLY A 99 31.50 7.18 -6.72
C GLY A 99 32.62 6.38 -7.40
N GLY A 100 32.35 5.71 -8.53
CA GLY A 100 33.34 4.95 -9.29
C GLY A 100 34.08 5.74 -10.39
N SER A 101 33.73 7.01 -10.63
CA SER A 101 34.20 7.78 -11.80
C SER A 101 35.13 8.95 -11.46
N THR A 102 35.71 8.99 -10.27
CA THR A 102 36.75 9.98 -9.92
C THR A 102 38.03 9.28 -9.50
N TYR A 103 38.96 9.19 -10.46
CA TYR A 103 40.36 8.71 -10.37
C TYR A 103 40.52 7.17 -10.26
N SER A 104 41.23 6.46 -11.14
CA SER A 104 42.52 6.80 -11.77
C SER A 104 42.83 5.95 -13.01
N LYS A 105 43.25 6.61 -14.10
CA LYS A 105 44.41 6.16 -14.89
C LYS A 105 45.40 7.32 -14.82
N GLN A 106 46.49 7.11 -14.08
CA GLN A 106 47.58 8.04 -13.77
C GLN A 106 47.29 9.04 -12.63
N GLY A 107 47.84 8.74 -11.45
CA GLY A 107 47.88 9.64 -10.32
C GLY A 107 48.09 8.90 -9.01
N ASP A 108 49.35 8.63 -8.69
CA ASP A 108 49.81 8.19 -7.36
C ASP A 108 49.20 9.09 -6.28
N PHE A 109 48.41 8.57 -5.33
CA PHE A 109 48.21 9.21 -4.03
C PHE A 109 47.61 8.26 -2.98
N SER A 110 48.48 7.87 -2.05
CA SER A 110 48.25 7.62 -0.63
C SER A 110 46.89 7.09 -0.19
N ALA A 111 46.87 5.78 0.05
CA ALA A 111 45.90 5.11 0.90
C ALA A 111 45.92 5.71 2.32
N THR A 112 44.90 6.49 2.68
CA THR A 112 44.31 6.57 4.03
C THR A 112 43.27 7.70 4.04
N GLN A 113 42.00 7.36 3.90
CA GLN A 113 40.99 7.94 4.78
C GLN A 113 39.74 7.05 4.75
N GLN A 114 39.50 6.50 5.94
CA GLN A 114 38.53 5.48 6.24
C GLN A 114 37.11 5.87 5.82
N ALA A 115 36.42 4.88 5.29
CA ALA A 115 34.98 4.82 5.19
C ALA A 115 34.35 5.09 6.57
N ASN A 116 33.86 6.32 6.77
CA ASN A 116 33.10 6.74 7.95
C ASN A 116 31.61 6.98 7.65
N ILE A 117 31.08 6.34 6.60
CA ILE A 117 29.65 6.44 6.24
C ILE A 117 28.82 5.31 6.87
N ILE A 118 29.46 4.33 7.51
CA ILE A 118 28.76 3.30 8.29
C ILE A 118 29.38 3.25 9.68
N ASP A 119 29.07 4.23 10.52
CA ASP A 119 29.00 3.98 11.95
C ASP A 119 27.54 3.68 12.28
N GLN A 120 27.26 2.37 12.30
CA GLN A 120 26.11 1.79 12.98
C GLN A 120 26.53 1.53 14.42
N SER A 121 26.04 2.31 15.37
CA SER A 121 25.80 1.83 16.73
C SER A 121 24.80 2.70 17.49
N LEU A 122 24.02 1.99 18.31
CA LEU A 122 22.90 2.42 19.16
C LEU A 122 23.29 3.40 20.27
#